data_AF-A4H7Y9-F1
#
_entry.id   AF-A4H7Y9-F1
#
_cell.length_a   1.000
_cell.length_b   1.000
_cell.length_c   1.000
_cell.angle_alpha   90.00
_cell.angle_beta   90.00
_cell.angle_gamma   90.00
#
_symmetry.space_group_name_H-M   'P 1'
#
loop_
_entity.id
_entity.type
_entity.pdbx_description
1 polymer ?
#
loop_
_entity_poly.entity_id
_entity_poly.type
_entity_poly.pdbx_seq_one_letter_code
_entity_poly.pdbx_strand_id
1 'polypeptide(L)'
;MSGRNASSTHEVTKLSILLGIFLGVFVVLLVRLQFRSRQRLFEKPHCNAFVPRAYTVEELSQFDGKKKPQAFMGVKGIIYNVSLEWYGPEGPYSAFAGCDSSRQLGKVIVGRDEINADWTTLSPAHLQTLNEWEERLRSKYPAVGWITDPHKDFVKRAASLAP
;
A
#
# COMPACT_ATOMS: atom_id res chain seq x y z
N MET A 1 18.87 61.68 32.04
CA MET A 1 19.23 60.35 31.49
C MET A 1 17.98 59.49 31.35
N SER A 2 17.21 59.63 30.27
CA SER A 2 16.13 58.69 29.93
C SER A 2 15.70 58.99 28.48
N GLY A 3 15.86 58.04 27.56
CA GLY A 3 15.53 58.30 26.15
C GLY A 3 16.08 57.29 25.13
N ARG A 4 16.96 56.34 25.52
CA ARG A 4 17.49 55.32 24.61
C ARG A 4 16.73 53.98 24.62
N ASN A 5 15.76 53.81 25.51
CA ASN A 5 15.21 52.49 25.78
C ASN A 5 13.99 52.12 24.92
N ALA A 6 13.25 53.10 24.38
CA ALA A 6 12.05 52.81 23.57
C ALA A 6 12.39 52.33 22.15
N SER A 7 13.39 52.94 21.49
CA SER A 7 13.78 52.55 20.12
C SER A 7 14.36 51.13 20.08
N SER A 8 15.16 50.75 21.08
CA SER A 8 15.79 49.43 21.15
C SER A 8 14.78 48.28 21.35
N THR A 9 13.71 48.49 22.12
CA THR A 9 12.69 47.45 22.34
C THR A 9 11.81 47.22 21.12
N HIS A 10 11.53 48.27 20.34
CA HIS A 10 10.80 48.15 19.06
C HIS A 10 11.60 47.37 18.02
N GLU A 11 12.92 47.55 17.94
CA GLU A 11 13.77 46.78 17.01
C GLU A 11 13.88 45.32 17.43
N VAL A 12 14.00 45.03 18.73
CA VAL A 12 14.04 43.66 19.25
C VAL A 12 12.72 42.92 19.03
N THR A 13 11.58 43.61 19.21
CA THR A 13 10.25 43.01 18.94
C THR A 13 10.02 42.74 17.45
N LYS A 14 10.42 43.67 16.56
CA LYS A 14 10.37 43.44 15.10
C LYS A 14 11.20 42.23 14.67
N LEU A 15 12.44 42.11 15.16
CA LEU A 15 13.31 40.97 14.86
C LEU A 15 12.72 39.63 15.35
N SER A 16 12.09 39.64 16.52
CA SER A 16 11.46 38.44 17.10
C SER A 16 10.26 37.98 16.27
N ILE A 17 9.45 38.92 15.77
CA ILE A 17 8.31 38.63 14.88
C ILE A 17 8.81 38.07 13.54
N LEU A 18 9.84 38.67 12.94
CA LEU A 18 10.43 38.19 11.68
C LEU A 18 11.02 36.78 11.82
N LEU A 19 11.70 36.49 12.93
CA LEU A 19 12.24 35.16 13.22
C LEU A 19 11.12 34.12 13.40
N GLY A 20 10.02 34.49 14.08
CA GLY A 20 8.85 33.62 14.25
C GLY A 20 8.16 33.29 12.93
N ILE A 21 8.00 34.28 12.03
CA ILE A 21 7.46 34.06 10.68
C ILE A 21 8.39 33.16 9.87
N PHE A 22 9.70 33.42 9.92
CA PHE A 22 10.69 32.59 9.21
C PHE A 22 10.69 31.15 9.72
N LEU A 23 10.66 30.94 11.03
CA LEU A 23 10.59 29.62 11.66
C LEU A 23 9.27 28.91 11.29
N GLY A 24 8.14 29.63 11.31
CA GLY A 24 6.84 29.10 10.91
C GLY A 24 6.81 28.67 9.43
N VAL A 25 7.30 29.53 8.53
CA VAL A 25 7.41 29.20 7.09
C VAL A 25 8.37 28.05 6.88
N PHE A 26 9.51 28.01 7.59
CA PHE A 26 10.49 26.92 7.52
C PHE A 26 9.90 25.60 8.00
N VAL A 27 9.17 25.58 9.13
CA VAL A 27 8.48 24.38 9.62
C VAL A 27 7.40 23.94 8.64
N VAL A 28 6.59 24.86 8.10
CA VAL A 28 5.59 24.52 7.06
C VAL A 28 6.26 24.00 5.79
N LEU A 29 7.40 24.55 5.39
CA LEU A 29 8.19 24.04 4.26
C LEU A 29 8.76 22.66 4.56
N LEU A 30 9.33 22.42 5.74
CA LEU A 30 9.82 21.11 6.15
C LEU A 30 8.69 20.07 6.22
N VAL A 31 7.54 20.42 6.81
CA VAL A 31 6.35 19.57 6.81
C VAL A 31 5.89 19.32 5.38
N ARG A 32 5.82 20.35 4.52
CA ARG A 32 5.47 20.18 3.09
C ARG A 32 6.51 19.37 2.32
N LEU A 33 7.78 19.43 2.66
CA LEU A 33 8.86 18.67 2.01
C LEU A 33 8.85 17.21 2.47
N GLN A 34 8.66 16.95 3.76
CA GLN A 34 8.45 15.61 4.32
C GLN A 34 7.14 14.99 3.79
N PHE A 35 6.08 15.77 3.66
CA PHE A 35 4.82 15.32 3.09
C PHE A 35 4.92 15.16 1.56
N ARG A 36 5.65 16.02 0.83
CA ARG A 36 5.98 15.82 -0.60
C ARG A 36 6.81 14.57 -0.81
N SER A 37 7.73 14.20 0.09
CA SER A 37 8.47 12.95 -0.04
C SER A 37 7.55 11.74 0.15
N ARG A 38 6.62 11.80 1.11
CA ARG A 38 5.56 10.79 1.27
C ARG A 38 4.58 10.73 0.08
N GLN A 39 4.25 11.87 -0.53
CA GLN A 39 3.34 11.93 -1.68
C GLN A 39 3.99 11.55 -3.01
N ARG A 40 5.32 11.63 -3.14
CA ARG A 40 6.05 11.24 -4.36
C ARG A 40 6.14 9.73 -4.59
N LEU A 41 5.85 8.90 -3.58
CA LEU A 41 5.80 7.43 -3.68
C LEU A 41 4.43 6.87 -4.08
N PHE A 42 3.42 7.73 -4.26
CA PHE A 42 2.32 7.41 -5.16
C PHE A 42 2.84 7.56 -6.59
N GLU A 43 3.80 6.71 -6.96
CA GLU A 43 4.08 6.43 -8.35
C GLU A 43 2.73 6.03 -8.94
N LYS A 44 2.23 6.86 -9.87
CA LYS A 44 1.01 6.54 -10.60
C LYS A 44 1.19 5.08 -11.03
N PRO A 45 0.29 4.16 -10.68
CA PRO A 45 0.37 2.82 -11.24
C PRO A 45 0.52 3.05 -12.73
N HIS A 46 1.56 2.49 -13.35
CA HIS A 46 1.70 2.58 -14.79
C HIS A 46 0.38 2.03 -15.32
N CYS A 47 -0.52 2.92 -15.74
CA CYS A 47 -1.77 2.60 -16.40
C CYS A 47 -1.40 2.16 -17.82
N ASN A 48 -0.56 1.13 -17.91
CA ASN A 48 -0.67 0.21 -19.02
C ASN A 48 -2.09 -0.32 -18.84
N ALA A 49 -3.00 0.10 -19.72
CA ALA A 49 -4.36 -0.39 -19.72
C ALA A 49 -4.30 -1.89 -19.98
N PHE A 50 -4.13 -2.67 -18.91
CA PHE A 50 -4.23 -4.11 -18.99
C PHE A 50 -5.66 -4.40 -19.39
N VAL A 51 -5.82 -5.12 -20.50
CA VAL A 51 -7.13 -5.68 -20.85
C VAL A 51 -7.47 -6.69 -19.76
N PRO A 52 -8.52 -6.46 -18.94
CA PRO A 52 -8.85 -7.38 -17.87
C PRO A 52 -9.15 -8.76 -18.43
N ARG A 53 -8.53 -9.78 -17.84
CA ARG A 53 -8.73 -11.19 -18.23
C ARG A 53 -8.58 -12.13 -17.06
N ALA A 54 -8.91 -13.40 -17.29
CA ALA A 54 -8.61 -14.50 -16.40
C ALA A 54 -7.09 -14.76 -16.33
N TYR A 55 -6.60 -15.11 -15.15
CA TYR A 55 -5.26 -15.64 -14.91
C TYR A 55 -5.36 -16.94 -14.13
N THR A 56 -4.56 -17.96 -14.49
CA THR A 56 -4.36 -19.10 -13.60
C THR A 56 -3.42 -18.74 -12.45
N VAL A 57 -3.34 -19.61 -11.44
CA VAL A 57 -2.40 -19.41 -10.31
C VAL A 57 -0.94 -19.43 -10.81
N GLU A 58 -0.65 -20.29 -11.77
CA GLU A 58 0.67 -20.45 -12.38
C GLU A 58 1.05 -19.21 -13.18
N GLU A 59 0.10 -18.65 -13.94
CA GLU A 59 0.30 -17.39 -14.67
C GLU A 59 0.50 -16.22 -13.72
N LEU A 60 -0.34 -16.11 -12.68
CA LEU A 60 -0.23 -15.08 -11.65
C LEU A 60 1.13 -15.14 -10.94
N SER A 61 1.67 -16.33 -10.70
CA SER A 61 2.99 -16.53 -10.07
C SER A 61 4.19 -15.97 -10.85
N GLN A 62 3.98 -15.53 -12.09
CA GLN A 62 4.99 -14.85 -12.89
C GLN A 62 5.07 -13.35 -12.60
N PHE A 63 4.06 -12.77 -11.96
CA PHE A 63 3.94 -11.34 -11.68
C PHE A 63 4.35 -11.03 -10.24
N ASP A 64 5.59 -11.39 -9.89
CA ASP A 64 6.21 -11.16 -8.58
C ASP A 64 7.22 -10.00 -8.58
N GLY A 65 7.32 -9.27 -9.70
CA GLY A 65 8.33 -8.24 -9.91
C GLY A 65 9.75 -8.78 -10.18
N LYS A 66 9.97 -10.11 -10.18
CA LYS A 66 11.24 -10.76 -10.56
C LYS A 66 11.18 -11.28 -11.99
N LYS A 67 10.21 -12.15 -12.28
CA LYS A 67 10.10 -12.82 -13.59
C LYS A 67 9.46 -11.90 -14.64
N LYS A 68 8.53 -11.06 -14.20
CA LYS A 68 7.93 -9.98 -14.96
C LYS A 68 8.19 -8.66 -14.24
N PRO A 69 8.28 -7.54 -14.97
CA PRO A 69 8.53 -6.23 -14.36
C PRO A 69 7.34 -5.70 -13.56
N GLN A 70 6.20 -6.41 -13.51
CA GLN A 70 5.03 -6.03 -12.71
C GLN A 70 4.88 -6.96 -11.50
N ALA A 71 4.31 -6.42 -10.43
CA ALA A 71 3.85 -7.17 -9.28
C ALA A 71 2.32 -7.17 -9.23
N PHE A 72 1.71 -8.35 -9.33
CA PHE A 72 0.27 -8.52 -9.22
C PHE A 72 -0.08 -9.21 -7.92
N MET A 73 -1.19 -8.83 -7.31
CA MET A 73 -1.72 -9.44 -6.09
C MET A 73 -3.18 -9.80 -6.27
N GLY A 74 -3.55 -11.03 -5.94
CA GLY A 74 -4.93 -11.48 -5.86
C GLY A 74 -5.55 -11.20 -4.49
N VAL A 75 -6.74 -10.61 -4.48
CA VAL A 75 -7.57 -10.45 -3.28
C VAL A 75 -9.02 -10.71 -3.63
N LYS A 76 -9.62 -11.67 -2.94
CA LYS A 76 -10.97 -12.19 -3.18
C LYS A 76 -11.20 -12.58 -4.65
N GLY A 77 -10.16 -13.11 -5.29
CA GLY A 77 -10.18 -13.50 -6.70
C GLY A 77 -10.01 -12.35 -7.70
N ILE A 78 -9.94 -11.09 -7.28
CA ILE A 78 -9.62 -9.94 -8.15
C ILE A 78 -8.12 -9.69 -8.11
N ILE A 79 -7.51 -9.41 -9.26
CA ILE A 79 -6.07 -9.17 -9.38
C ILE A 79 -5.82 -7.68 -9.54
N TYR A 80 -4.96 -7.13 -8.69
CA TYR A 80 -4.53 -5.74 -8.71
C TYR A 80 -3.08 -5.61 -9.15
N ASN A 81 -2.77 -4.60 -9.97
CA ASN A 81 -1.37 -4.22 -10.25
C ASN A 81 -0.85 -3.33 -9.14
N VAL A 82 -0.02 -3.90 -8.27
CA VAL A 82 0.44 -3.27 -7.04
C VAL A 82 1.84 -2.66 -7.19
N SER A 83 2.19 -1.73 -6.29
CA SER A 83 3.47 -1.01 -6.38
C SER A 83 4.67 -1.93 -6.08
N LEU A 84 5.69 -1.86 -6.93
CA LEU A 84 6.95 -2.60 -6.76
C LEU A 84 7.74 -2.17 -5.52
N GLU A 85 7.59 -0.92 -5.08
CA GLU A 85 8.25 -0.44 -3.86
C GLU A 85 7.83 -1.27 -2.63
N TRP A 86 6.55 -1.64 -2.57
CA TRP A 86 5.97 -2.32 -1.41
C TRP A 86 5.91 -3.83 -1.60
N TYR A 87 5.54 -4.28 -2.80
CA TYR A 87 5.23 -5.68 -3.11
C TYR A 87 6.21 -6.30 -4.11
N GLY A 88 7.18 -5.54 -4.61
CA GLY A 88 8.24 -6.07 -5.46
C GLY A 88 9.23 -6.93 -4.66
N PRO A 89 10.27 -7.45 -5.32
CA PRO A 89 11.21 -8.42 -4.78
C PRO A 89 11.84 -8.05 -3.44
N GLU A 90 12.20 -6.78 -3.29
CA GLU A 90 12.87 -6.20 -2.12
C GLU A 90 11.89 -5.46 -1.20
N GLY A 91 10.60 -5.45 -1.54
CA GLY A 91 9.56 -4.77 -0.78
C GLY A 91 9.20 -5.54 0.49
N PRO A 92 8.77 -4.85 1.56
CA PRO A 92 8.40 -5.48 2.83
C PRO A 92 7.20 -6.43 2.71
N TYR A 93 6.39 -6.30 1.64
CA TYR A 93 5.21 -7.12 1.37
C TYR A 93 5.36 -7.99 0.12
N SER A 94 6.61 -8.29 -0.27
CA SER A 94 6.94 -9.15 -1.42
C SER A 94 6.24 -10.51 -1.39
N ALA A 95 5.98 -11.05 -0.19
CA ALA A 95 5.31 -12.33 0.00
C ALA A 95 3.91 -12.40 -0.64
N PHE A 96 3.23 -11.27 -0.80
CA PHE A 96 1.88 -11.21 -1.36
C PHE A 96 1.83 -11.11 -2.89
N ALA A 97 2.95 -10.79 -3.54
CA ALA A 97 2.99 -10.73 -5.00
C ALA A 97 2.95 -12.12 -5.63
N GLY A 98 2.34 -12.18 -6.82
CA GLY A 98 2.21 -13.39 -7.64
C GLY A 98 1.32 -14.48 -7.03
N CYS A 99 0.37 -14.14 -6.17
CA CYS A 99 -0.57 -15.10 -5.58
C CYS A 99 -1.86 -14.44 -5.09
N ASP A 100 -2.85 -15.26 -4.75
CA ASP A 100 -3.97 -14.81 -3.94
C ASP A 100 -3.54 -14.73 -2.47
N SER A 101 -3.66 -13.53 -1.90
CA SER A 101 -3.23 -13.19 -0.54
C SER A 101 -4.42 -12.92 0.39
N SER A 102 -5.62 -13.37 0.01
CA SER A 102 -6.86 -13.04 0.72
C SER A 102 -6.83 -13.49 2.20
N ARG A 103 -6.37 -14.71 2.45
CA ARG A 103 -6.30 -15.25 3.82
C ARG A 103 -5.28 -14.51 4.68
N GLN A 104 -4.12 -14.20 4.12
CA GLN A 104 -3.08 -13.43 4.78
C GLN A 104 -3.56 -12.05 5.19
N LEU A 105 -4.24 -11.35 4.28
CA LEU A 105 -4.77 -10.02 4.56
C LEU A 105 -5.85 -10.08 5.64
N GLY A 106 -6.73 -11.08 5.58
CA GLY A 106 -7.76 -11.29 6.62
C GLY A 106 -7.16 -11.59 8.00
N LYS A 107 -6.06 -12.36 8.06
CA LYS A 107 -5.35 -12.69 9.30
C LYS A 107 -4.27 -11.69 9.70
N VAL A 108 -4.00 -10.68 8.86
CA VAL A 108 -2.93 -9.68 9.04
C VAL A 108 -1.55 -10.32 9.24
N ILE A 109 -1.24 -11.34 8.46
CA ILE A 109 0.05 -12.05 8.51
C ILE A 109 0.82 -11.83 7.20
N VAL A 110 2.14 -11.63 7.29
CA VAL A 110 3.02 -11.57 6.12
C VAL A 110 3.69 -12.92 5.97
N GLY A 111 3.44 -13.62 4.86
CA GLY A 111 3.98 -14.95 4.63
C GLY A 111 3.26 -15.68 3.50
N ARG A 112 3.76 -16.88 3.16
CA ARG A 112 3.25 -17.67 2.04
C ARG A 112 2.48 -18.93 2.45
N ASP A 113 2.24 -19.12 3.74
CA ASP A 113 1.68 -20.38 4.26
C ASP A 113 0.23 -20.62 3.79
N GLU A 114 -0.60 -19.58 3.78
CA GLU A 114 -2.02 -19.66 3.43
C GLU A 114 -2.37 -19.06 2.05
N ILE A 115 -1.40 -18.94 1.13
CA ILE A 115 -1.67 -18.33 -0.19
C ILE A 115 -2.50 -19.28 -1.05
N ASN A 116 -3.20 -18.74 -2.04
CA ASN A 116 -3.95 -19.52 -3.03
C ASN A 116 -4.90 -20.54 -2.36
N ALA A 117 -5.54 -20.12 -1.27
CA ALA A 117 -6.48 -20.92 -0.50
C ALA A 117 -7.78 -20.14 -0.33
N ASP A 118 -8.89 -20.87 -0.29
CA ASP A 118 -10.21 -20.29 -0.18
C ASP A 118 -10.34 -19.43 1.09
N TRP A 119 -10.66 -18.15 0.91
CA TRP A 119 -10.83 -17.18 1.98
C TRP A 119 -12.22 -17.22 2.61
N THR A 120 -13.19 -17.87 1.99
CA THR A 120 -14.57 -17.93 2.52
C THR A 120 -14.68 -18.73 3.82
N THR A 121 -13.68 -19.58 4.09
CA THR A 121 -13.58 -20.37 5.33
C THR A 121 -12.98 -19.61 6.50
N LEU A 122 -12.60 -18.34 6.32
CA LEU A 122 -12.09 -17.50 7.39
C LEU A 122 -13.15 -17.21 8.46
N SER A 123 -12.70 -16.95 9.69
CA SER A 123 -13.57 -16.48 10.77
C SER A 123 -14.25 -15.14 10.39
N PRO A 124 -15.44 -14.82 10.95
CA PRO A 124 -16.11 -13.56 10.67
C PRO A 124 -15.27 -12.31 10.93
N ALA A 125 -14.43 -12.34 11.96
CA ALA A 125 -13.50 -11.25 12.27
C ALA A 125 -12.43 -11.09 11.18
N HIS A 126 -11.80 -12.19 10.75
CA HIS A 126 -10.83 -12.17 9.64
C HIS A 126 -11.47 -11.74 8.32
N LEU A 127 -12.72 -12.14 8.05
CA LEU A 127 -13.48 -11.70 6.87
C LEU A 127 -13.73 -10.20 6.87
N GLN A 128 -14.07 -9.61 8.03
CA GLN A 128 -14.21 -8.16 8.17
C GLN A 128 -12.90 -7.45 7.83
N THR A 129 -11.79 -7.89 8.43
CA THR A 129 -10.46 -7.33 8.15
C THR A 129 -10.08 -7.47 6.67
N LEU A 130 -10.37 -8.61 6.04
CA LEU A 130 -10.16 -8.81 4.61
C LEU A 130 -10.96 -7.83 3.76
N ASN A 131 -12.22 -7.56 4.10
CA ASN A 131 -13.05 -6.61 3.37
C ASN A 131 -12.48 -5.18 3.44
N GLU A 132 -12.00 -4.76 4.62
CA GLU A 132 -11.34 -3.46 4.79
C GLU A 132 -10.06 -3.35 3.95
N TRP A 133 -9.26 -4.42 3.89
CA TRP A 133 -8.07 -4.47 3.04
C TRP A 133 -8.41 -4.43 1.56
N GLU A 134 -9.44 -5.15 1.12
CA GLU A 134 -9.87 -5.17 -0.27
C GLU A 134 -10.35 -3.80 -0.72
N GLU A 135 -11.12 -3.07 0.10
CA GLU A 135 -11.55 -1.70 -0.20
C GLU A 135 -10.36 -0.73 -0.35
N ARG A 136 -9.37 -0.84 0.54
CA ARG A 136 -8.13 -0.04 0.47
C ARG A 136 -7.32 -0.36 -0.80
N LEU A 137 -7.24 -1.62 -1.19
CA LEU A 137 -6.52 -2.01 -2.40
C LEU A 137 -7.26 -1.59 -3.66
N ARG A 138 -8.59 -1.78 -3.71
CA ARG A 138 -9.45 -1.37 -4.82
C ARG A 138 -9.37 0.14 -5.09
N SER A 139 -9.35 0.95 -4.03
CA SER A 139 -9.25 2.41 -4.18
C SER A 139 -7.86 2.88 -4.62
N LYS A 140 -6.81 2.11 -4.34
CA LYS A 140 -5.41 2.50 -4.59
C LYS A 140 -4.83 1.94 -5.89
N TYR A 141 -5.22 0.74 -6.28
CA TYR A 141 -4.59 -0.01 -7.37
C TYR A 141 -5.60 -0.39 -8.46
N PRO A 142 -5.21 -0.32 -9.74
CA PRO A 142 -6.09 -0.74 -10.83
C PRO A 142 -6.24 -2.26 -10.83
N ALA A 143 -7.48 -2.72 -10.99
CA ALA A 143 -7.77 -4.11 -11.26
C ALA A 143 -7.32 -4.47 -12.69
N VAL A 144 -6.65 -5.60 -12.85
CA VAL A 144 -6.09 -6.08 -14.13
C VAL A 144 -6.67 -7.42 -14.59
N GLY A 145 -7.59 -8.00 -13.81
CA GLY A 145 -8.21 -9.28 -14.10
C GLY A 145 -8.74 -9.99 -12.88
N TRP A 146 -8.97 -11.28 -13.02
CA TRP A 146 -9.43 -12.17 -11.95
C TRP A 146 -8.72 -13.52 -12.01
N ILE A 147 -8.68 -14.20 -10.87
CA ILE A 147 -8.09 -15.54 -10.74
C ILE A 147 -9.09 -16.57 -11.24
N THR A 148 -8.58 -17.56 -11.95
CA THR A 148 -9.31 -18.77 -12.33
C THR A 148 -8.63 -19.99 -11.72
N ASP A 149 -9.41 -20.81 -11.04
CA ASP A 149 -9.00 -22.06 -10.41
C ASP A 149 -9.87 -23.20 -10.96
N PRO A 150 -9.57 -23.70 -12.17
CA PRO A 150 -10.38 -24.74 -12.81
C PRO A 150 -10.36 -26.07 -12.04
N HIS A 151 -9.33 -26.31 -11.22
CA HIS A 151 -9.14 -27.55 -10.46
C HIS A 151 -9.67 -27.48 -9.02
N LYS A 152 -10.22 -26.33 -8.60
CA LYS A 152 -10.72 -26.07 -7.24
C LYS A 152 -9.66 -26.32 -6.16
N ASP A 153 -8.41 -26.01 -6.47
CA ASP A 153 -7.29 -26.22 -5.55
C ASP A 153 -7.35 -25.30 -4.33
N PHE A 154 -8.00 -24.14 -4.44
CA PHE A 154 -8.21 -23.22 -3.32
C PHE A 154 -9.03 -23.87 -2.20
N VAL A 155 -10.11 -24.56 -2.57
CA VAL A 155 -11.01 -25.24 -1.63
C VAL A 155 -10.29 -26.43 -0.99
N LYS A 156 -9.58 -27.23 -1.78
CA LYS A 156 -8.79 -28.37 -1.28
C LYS A 156 -7.75 -27.92 -0.26
N ARG A 157 -7.03 -26.84 -0.56
CA ARG A 157 -5.99 -26.29 0.32
C ARG A 157 -6.58 -25.70 1.60
N ALA A 158 -7.70 -24.98 1.49
CA ALA A 158 -8.36 -24.38 2.66
C ALA A 158 -8.88 -25.43 3.65
N ALA A 159 -9.23 -26.64 3.20
CA ALA A 159 -9.72 -27.71 4.07
C ALA A 159 -8.72 -28.14 5.16
N SER A 160 -7.41 -27.91 4.96
CA SER A 160 -6.37 -28.20 5.96
C SER A 160 -5.95 -26.98 6.78
N LEU A 161 -6.55 -25.81 6.57
CA LEU A 161 -6.16 -24.56 7.22
C LEU A 161 -7.18 -24.15 8.29
N ALA A 162 -6.69 -23.53 9.36
CA ALA A 162 -7.55 -22.97 10.40
C ALA A 162 -8.33 -21.75 9.85
N PRO A 163 -9.57 -21.50 10.30
CA PRO A 163 -10.34 -20.32 9.94
C PRO A 163 -9.67 -18.98 10.36
#